data_AF-A0A949AJY8-F1
#
_entry.id   AF-A0A949AJY8-F1
#
_cell.length_a   1.000
_cell.length_b   1.000
_cell.length_c   1.000
_cell.angle_alpha   90.00
_cell.angle_beta   90.00
_cell.angle_gamma   90.00
#
_symmetry.space_group_name_H-M   'P 1'
#
loop_
_entity.id
_entity.type
_entity.pdbx_description
1 polymer ?
#
loop_
_entity_poly.entity_id
_entity_poly.type
_entity_poly.pdbx_seq_one_letter_code
_entity_poly.pdbx_strand_id
1 'polypeptide(L)'
;MLVIMIVGFKMRVLNIMEVLRKNIGVFVFMGIAVTLYQVQTVFPVQLYRMFAYPSAWIASFFFGSSFVVGQDNMLVIPLSRNVINITSGCTGYGFFCILIAIYLHKTLKVVSRRKAVSLILLGVLFCYSVAIITNGFRIICAYRIDRICKVILPADYQLMVHHAVGIVVFLSTIMLLSFLFERKYSNERIL
;
A
#
# COMPACT_ATOMS: atom_id res chain seq x y z
N MET A 1 30.37 39.97 7.09
CA MET A 1 29.16 39.24 7.52
C MET A 1 28.25 38.84 6.35
N LEU A 2 27.89 39.76 5.45
CA LEU A 2 27.01 39.51 4.30
C LEU A 2 27.52 38.42 3.33
N VAL A 3 28.82 38.43 3.01
CA VAL A 3 29.44 37.45 2.08
C VAL A 3 29.40 36.02 2.63
N ILE A 4 29.57 35.83 3.94
CA ILE A 4 29.51 34.53 4.60
C ILE A 4 28.06 33.98 4.56
N MET A 5 27.05 34.84 4.75
CA MET A 5 25.65 34.47 4.57
C MET A 5 25.32 34.04 3.14
N ILE A 6 25.83 34.76 2.13
CA ILE A 6 25.58 34.45 0.71
C ILE A 6 26.25 33.12 0.31
N VAL A 7 27.49 32.88 0.74
CA VAL A 7 28.21 31.62 0.48
C VAL A 7 27.55 30.45 1.20
N GLY A 8 27.16 30.62 2.47
CA GLY A 8 26.42 29.61 3.23
C GLY A 8 25.06 29.27 2.61
N PHE A 9 24.35 30.27 2.09
CA PHE A 9 23.09 30.08 1.36
C PHE A 9 23.30 29.31 0.05
N LYS A 10 24.31 29.69 -0.75
CA LYS A 10 24.64 29.01 -2.02
C LYS A 10 25.05 27.55 -1.82
N MET A 11 25.81 27.26 -0.77
CA MET A 11 26.18 25.89 -0.37
C MET A 11 24.96 25.05 0.04
N ARG A 12 24.01 25.62 0.78
CA ARG A 12 22.75 24.93 1.12
C ARG A 12 21.90 24.64 -0.11
N VAL A 13 21.79 25.60 -1.02
CA VAL A 13 21.02 25.43 -2.27
C VAL A 13 21.63 24.34 -3.15
N LEU A 14 22.97 24.31 -3.30
CA LEU A 14 23.67 23.27 -4.04
C LEU A 14 23.46 21.88 -3.42
N ASN A 15 23.55 21.76 -2.09
CA ASN A 15 23.28 20.50 -1.39
C ASN A 15 21.81 20.04 -1.59
N ILE A 16 20.84 20.95 -1.51
CA ILE A 16 19.43 20.62 -1.76
C ILE A 16 19.22 20.16 -3.20
N MET A 17 19.80 20.86 -4.18
CA MET A 17 19.72 20.46 -5.60
C MET A 17 20.36 19.10 -5.85
N GLU A 18 21.46 18.78 -5.19
CA GLU A 18 22.11 17.47 -5.31
C GLU A 18 21.27 16.35 -4.70
N VAL A 19 20.66 16.59 -3.54
CA VAL A 19 19.70 15.66 -2.91
C VAL A 19 18.48 15.45 -3.81
N LEU A 20 17.91 16.51 -4.36
CA LEU A 20 16.77 16.42 -5.30
C LEU A 20 17.16 15.64 -6.55
N ARG A 21 18.34 15.91 -7.13
CA ARG A 21 18.84 15.19 -8.32
C ARG A 21 19.05 13.71 -8.04
N LYS A 22 19.61 13.36 -6.88
CA LYS A 22 19.82 11.96 -6.46
C LYS A 22 18.50 11.21 -6.22
N ASN A 23 17.44 11.94 -5.84
CA ASN A 23 16.13 11.36 -5.51
C ASN A 23 15.04 11.59 -6.56
N ILE A 24 15.37 12.17 -7.73
CA ILE A 24 14.39 12.50 -8.77
C ILE A 24 13.55 11.29 -9.18
N GLY A 25 14.14 10.10 -9.22
CA GLY A 25 13.43 8.86 -9.49
C GLY A 25 12.32 8.60 -8.46
N VAL A 26 12.61 8.77 -7.16
CA VAL A 26 11.62 8.58 -6.09
C VAL A 26 10.44 9.53 -6.26
N PHE A 27 10.70 10.80 -6.56
CA PHE A 27 9.64 11.79 -6.80
C PHE A 27 8.79 11.43 -8.02
N VAL A 28 9.41 10.97 -9.11
CA VAL A 28 8.69 10.51 -10.31
C VAL A 28 7.76 9.34 -9.96
N PHE A 29 8.26 8.32 -9.26
CA PHE A 29 7.42 7.15 -8.91
C PHE A 29 6.35 7.48 -7.87
N MET A 30 6.61 8.40 -6.93
CA MET A 30 5.55 8.94 -6.06
C MET A 30 4.48 9.69 -6.87
N GLY A 31 4.88 10.50 -7.86
CA GLY A 31 3.93 11.14 -8.77
C GLY A 31 3.08 10.13 -9.54
N ILE A 32 3.68 9.03 -10.00
CA ILE A 32 2.95 7.91 -10.62
C ILE A 32 1.98 7.28 -9.63
N ALA A 33 2.39 6.99 -8.40
CA ALA A 33 1.52 6.41 -7.37
C ALA A 33 0.30 7.31 -7.10
N VAL A 34 0.52 8.62 -6.96
CA VAL A 34 -0.55 9.61 -6.75
C VAL A 34 -1.47 9.68 -7.95
N THR A 35 -0.93 9.70 -9.17
CA THR A 35 -1.72 9.73 -10.41
C THR A 35 -2.58 8.47 -10.54
N LEU A 36 -1.99 7.30 -10.30
CA LEU A 36 -2.72 6.03 -10.30
C LEU A 36 -3.80 6.03 -9.22
N TYR A 37 -3.52 6.57 -8.03
CA TYR A 37 -4.50 6.66 -6.96
C TYR A 37 -5.75 7.47 -7.38
N GLN A 38 -5.59 8.50 -8.23
CA GLN A 38 -6.73 9.26 -8.77
C GLN A 38 -7.66 8.42 -9.64
N VAL A 39 -7.23 7.29 -10.20
CA VAL A 39 -8.10 6.39 -10.99
C VAL A 39 -9.30 5.90 -10.18
N GLN A 40 -9.19 5.85 -8.85
CA GLN A 40 -10.29 5.47 -7.98
C GLN A 40 -11.49 6.42 -8.03
N THR A 41 -11.28 7.69 -8.40
CA THR A 41 -12.38 8.65 -8.52
C THR A 41 -13.19 8.41 -9.80
N VAL A 42 -12.56 7.81 -10.83
CA VAL A 42 -13.17 7.52 -12.12
C VAL A 42 -13.79 6.12 -12.16
N PHE A 43 -13.12 5.11 -11.57
CA PHE A 43 -13.56 3.71 -11.57
C PHE A 43 -13.71 3.11 -10.17
N PRO A 44 -14.47 3.76 -9.25
CA PRO A 44 -14.56 3.32 -7.86
C PRO A 44 -15.13 1.91 -7.70
N VAL A 45 -16.17 1.58 -8.48
CA VAL A 45 -16.87 0.28 -8.38
C VAL A 45 -15.99 -0.85 -8.91
N GLN A 46 -15.30 -0.64 -10.02
CA GLN A 46 -14.43 -1.65 -10.63
C GLN A 46 -13.24 -1.95 -9.72
N LEU A 47 -12.60 -0.91 -9.18
CA LEU A 47 -11.49 -1.11 -8.24
C LEU A 47 -11.94 -1.73 -6.93
N TYR A 48 -13.12 -1.36 -6.42
CA TYR A 48 -13.71 -2.06 -5.29
C TYR A 48 -13.93 -3.55 -5.57
N ARG A 49 -14.47 -3.90 -6.74
CA ARG A 49 -14.64 -5.30 -7.14
C ARG A 49 -13.31 -6.02 -7.33
N MET A 50 -12.31 -5.37 -7.93
CA MET A 50 -11.01 -6.00 -8.19
C MET A 50 -10.22 -6.21 -6.90
N PHE A 51 -10.26 -5.27 -5.95
CA PHE A 51 -9.42 -5.37 -4.76
C PHE A 51 -10.17 -5.82 -3.50
N ALA A 52 -11.36 -5.31 -3.24
CA ALA A 52 -12.09 -5.64 -2.01
C ALA A 52 -12.68 -7.05 -2.03
N TYR A 53 -13.23 -7.54 -3.17
CA TYR A 53 -13.79 -8.90 -3.24
C TYR A 53 -12.79 -10.01 -2.91
N PRO A 54 -11.62 -10.09 -3.57
CA PRO A 54 -10.68 -11.17 -3.26
C PRO A 54 -10.09 -11.02 -1.86
N SER A 55 -9.91 -9.80 -1.33
CA SER A 55 -9.53 -9.60 0.07
C SER A 55 -10.63 -10.05 1.05
N ALA A 56 -11.90 -9.82 0.71
CA ALA A 56 -13.05 -10.28 1.48
C ALA A 56 -13.13 -11.81 1.49
N TRP A 57 -12.80 -12.46 0.37
CA TRP A 57 -12.75 -13.92 0.29
C TRP A 57 -11.70 -14.52 1.24
N ILE A 58 -10.51 -13.91 1.33
CA ILE A 58 -9.48 -14.31 2.29
C ILE A 58 -9.99 -14.15 3.73
N ALA A 59 -10.61 -13.02 4.04
CA ALA A 59 -11.15 -12.76 5.37
C ALA A 59 -12.30 -13.72 5.71
N SER A 60 -13.22 -13.97 4.77
CA SER A 60 -14.37 -14.85 4.98
C SER A 60 -13.91 -16.30 5.20
N PHE A 61 -12.95 -16.77 4.41
CA PHE A 61 -12.30 -18.07 4.61
C PHE A 61 -11.69 -18.19 6.01
N PHE A 62 -10.95 -17.17 6.47
CA PHE A 62 -10.37 -17.17 7.82
C PHE A 62 -11.41 -17.26 8.94
N PHE A 63 -12.57 -16.60 8.77
CA PHE A 63 -13.66 -16.65 9.75
C PHE A 63 -14.57 -17.87 9.60
N GLY A 64 -14.34 -18.74 8.61
CA GLY A 64 -15.22 -19.87 8.33
C GLY A 64 -16.63 -19.46 7.91
N SER A 65 -16.75 -18.29 7.26
CA SER A 65 -18.04 -17.73 6.81
C SER A 65 -18.01 -17.43 5.31
N SER A 66 -19.18 -17.41 4.69
CA SER A 66 -19.34 -16.91 3.31
C SER A 66 -19.63 -15.41 3.36
N PHE A 67 -19.03 -14.63 2.47
CA PHE A 67 -19.45 -13.23 2.31
C PHE A 67 -20.68 -13.15 1.39
N VAL A 68 -21.52 -12.13 1.61
CA VAL A 68 -22.68 -11.81 0.78
C VAL A 68 -22.53 -10.40 0.22
N VAL A 69 -23.15 -10.17 -0.93
CA VAL A 69 -23.27 -8.83 -1.52
C VAL A 69 -24.56 -8.23 -0.98
N GLY A 70 -24.43 -7.23 -0.10
CA GLY A 70 -25.54 -6.49 0.48
C GLY A 70 -26.04 -5.36 -0.42
N GLN A 71 -26.82 -4.45 0.19
CA GLN A 71 -27.26 -3.22 -0.48
C GLN A 71 -26.06 -2.38 -0.96
N ASP A 72 -26.24 -1.66 -2.06
CA ASP A 72 -25.24 -0.80 -2.69
C ASP A 72 -23.92 -1.50 -3.11
N ASN A 73 -23.99 -2.81 -3.42
CA ASN A 73 -22.84 -3.66 -3.69
C ASN A 73 -21.82 -3.76 -2.55
N MET A 74 -22.21 -3.44 -1.31
CA MET A 74 -21.33 -3.59 -0.17
C MET A 74 -21.10 -5.07 0.15
N LEU A 75 -19.85 -5.45 0.34
CA LEU A 75 -19.49 -6.78 0.80
C LEU A 75 -19.67 -6.90 2.30
N VAL A 76 -20.34 -7.97 2.69
CA VAL A 76 -20.73 -8.22 4.08
C VAL A 76 -20.29 -9.61 4.47
N ILE A 77 -19.53 -9.75 5.55
CA ILE A 77 -19.20 -11.05 6.15
C ILE A 77 -20.04 -11.23 7.41
N PRO A 78 -21.15 -12.00 7.36
CA PRO A 78 -21.94 -12.32 8.53
C PRO A 78 -21.15 -13.24 9.46
N LEU A 79 -21.10 -12.89 10.73
CA LEU A 79 -20.54 -13.70 11.81
C LEU A 79 -21.66 -13.99 12.82
N SER A 80 -21.47 -15.00 13.67
CA SER A 80 -22.51 -15.48 14.59
C SER A 80 -23.15 -14.42 15.50
N ARG A 81 -22.46 -13.32 15.79
CA ARG A 81 -22.96 -12.23 16.65
C ARG A 81 -22.66 -10.82 16.12
N ASN A 82 -22.01 -10.69 14.97
CA ASN A 82 -21.61 -9.41 14.39
C ASN A 82 -21.55 -9.52 12.88
N VAL A 83 -21.31 -8.39 12.23
CA VAL A 83 -21.14 -8.32 10.79
C VAL A 83 -19.90 -7.50 10.48
N ILE A 84 -19.08 -7.95 9.53
CA ILE A 84 -17.99 -7.14 8.96
C ILE A 84 -18.51 -6.50 7.69
N ASN A 85 -18.60 -5.16 7.71
CA ASN A 85 -18.94 -4.37 6.53
C ASN A 85 -17.66 -3.90 5.84
N ILE A 86 -17.45 -4.32 4.60
CA ILE A 86 -16.29 -3.93 3.80
C ILE A 86 -16.73 -2.79 2.89
N THR A 87 -16.43 -1.55 3.29
CA THR A 87 -16.80 -0.36 2.52
C THR A 87 -15.77 -0.03 1.43
N SER A 88 -16.04 0.97 0.60
CA SER A 88 -15.09 1.49 -0.40
C SER A 88 -13.74 1.94 0.21
N GLY A 89 -13.70 2.30 1.49
CA GLY A 89 -12.45 2.59 2.21
C GLY A 89 -11.56 1.36 2.46
N CYS A 90 -12.09 0.15 2.26
CA CYS A 90 -11.40 -1.11 2.45
C CYS A 90 -10.84 -1.71 1.15
N THR A 91 -10.76 -0.93 0.06
CA THR A 91 -10.26 -1.45 -1.22
C THR A 91 -8.82 -1.96 -1.13
N GLY A 92 -7.93 -1.28 -0.41
CA GLY A 92 -6.49 -1.57 -0.46
C GLY A 92 -5.81 -1.12 -1.77
N TYR A 93 -6.53 -0.41 -2.66
CA TYR A 93 -5.98 0.06 -3.93
C TYR A 93 -4.82 1.05 -3.76
N GLY A 94 -4.93 1.98 -2.80
CA GLY A 94 -3.85 2.93 -2.52
C GLY A 94 -2.55 2.23 -2.10
N PHE A 95 -2.65 1.12 -1.36
CA PHE A 95 -1.49 0.31 -1.01
C PHE A 95 -0.85 -0.33 -2.25
N PHE A 96 -1.66 -0.86 -3.16
CA PHE A 96 -1.17 -1.35 -4.46
C PHE A 96 -0.45 -0.27 -5.27
N CYS A 97 -1.00 0.95 -5.34
CA CYS A 97 -0.36 2.08 -6.05
C CYS A 97 1.02 2.43 -5.46
N ILE A 98 1.16 2.39 -4.13
CA ILE A 98 2.45 2.61 -3.47
C ILE A 98 3.40 1.45 -3.77
N LEU A 99 2.91 0.21 -3.66
CA LEU A 99 3.73 -0.98 -3.84
C LEU A 99 4.26 -1.10 -5.27
N ILE A 100 3.42 -0.85 -6.28
CA ILE A 100 3.85 -0.88 -7.68
C ILE A 100 4.84 0.24 -7.99
N ALA A 101 4.68 1.44 -7.41
CA ALA A 101 5.63 2.52 -7.58
C ALA A 101 7.01 2.17 -7.01
N ILE A 102 7.06 1.58 -5.81
CA ILE A 102 8.30 1.10 -5.20
C ILE A 102 8.93 0.00 -6.08
N TYR A 103 8.14 -0.95 -6.54
CA TYR A 103 8.60 -2.04 -7.40
C TYR A 103 9.18 -1.54 -8.73
N LEU A 104 8.47 -0.65 -9.42
CA LEU A 104 8.90 -0.06 -10.68
C LEU A 104 10.19 0.75 -10.49
N HIS A 105 10.29 1.52 -9.40
CA HIS A 105 11.49 2.28 -9.08
C HIS A 105 12.72 1.36 -8.94
N LYS A 106 12.59 0.27 -8.19
CA LYS A 106 13.70 -0.68 -7.96
C LYS A 106 14.03 -1.45 -9.25
N THR A 107 13.03 -1.93 -9.98
CA THR A 107 13.22 -2.73 -11.21
C THR A 107 13.89 -1.91 -12.32
N LEU A 108 13.40 -0.69 -12.59
CA LEU A 108 13.96 0.17 -13.65
C LEU A 108 15.35 0.70 -13.35
N LYS A 109 15.76 0.70 -12.07
CA LYS A 109 17.11 1.08 -11.66
C LYS A 109 18.14 -0.02 -11.94
N VAL A 110 17.74 -1.28 -11.93
CA VAL A 110 18.66 -2.43 -11.98
C VAL A 110 18.62 -3.15 -13.33
N VAL A 111 17.47 -3.22 -13.99
CA VAL A 111 17.28 -4.07 -15.17
C VAL A 111 17.31 -3.27 -16.47
N SER A 112 17.93 -3.84 -17.51
CA SER A 112 17.95 -3.25 -18.85
C SER A 112 16.54 -3.18 -19.46
N ARG A 113 16.27 -2.13 -20.25
CA ARG A 113 14.94 -1.81 -20.79
C ARG A 113 14.26 -2.98 -21.53
N ARG A 114 15.01 -3.83 -22.23
CA ARG A 114 14.47 -4.98 -22.98
C ARG A 114 13.94 -6.09 -22.07
N LYS A 115 14.59 -6.35 -20.91
CA LYS A 115 14.12 -7.34 -19.93
C LYS A 115 13.10 -6.75 -18.96
N ALA A 116 13.02 -5.42 -18.87
CA ALA A 116 12.14 -4.72 -17.94
C ALA A 116 10.66 -5.00 -18.19
N VAL A 117 10.20 -5.13 -19.44
CA VAL A 117 8.76 -5.28 -19.74
C VAL A 117 8.18 -6.57 -19.13
N SER A 118 8.84 -7.71 -19.32
CA SER A 118 8.38 -8.99 -18.77
C SER A 118 8.38 -8.97 -17.23
N LEU A 119 9.44 -8.41 -16.62
CA LEU A 119 9.50 -8.25 -15.17
C LEU A 119 8.45 -7.28 -14.63
N ILE A 120 8.15 -6.20 -15.35
CA ILE A 120 7.10 -5.26 -14.96
C ILE A 120 5.74 -5.97 -14.92
N LEU A 121 5.39 -6.76 -15.94
CA LEU A 121 4.13 -7.51 -15.96
C LEU A 121 4.04 -8.51 -14.80
N LEU A 122 5.10 -9.29 -14.58
CA LEU A 122 5.17 -10.23 -13.46
C LEU A 122 5.11 -9.51 -12.11
N GLY A 123 5.76 -8.36 -12.03
CA GLY A 123 5.77 -7.47 -10.86
C GLY A 123 4.41 -6.89 -10.54
N VAL A 124 3.63 -6.49 -11.55
CA VAL A 124 2.24 -6.03 -11.38
C VAL A 124 1.39 -7.14 -10.76
N LEU A 125 1.47 -8.36 -11.29
CA LEU A 125 0.76 -9.52 -10.75
C LEU A 125 1.20 -9.82 -9.31
N PHE A 126 2.50 -9.78 -9.04
CA PHE A 126 3.04 -9.96 -7.69
C PHE A 126 2.52 -8.89 -6.73
N CYS A 127 2.62 -7.60 -7.09
CA CYS A 127 2.15 -6.50 -6.26
C CYS A 127 0.64 -6.58 -6.01
N TYR A 128 -0.13 -6.99 -7.02
CA TYR A 128 -1.57 -7.21 -6.88
C TYR A 128 -1.85 -8.31 -5.87
N SER A 129 -1.25 -9.49 -6.02
CA SER A 129 -1.41 -10.62 -5.08
C SER A 129 -1.05 -10.23 -3.66
N VAL A 130 0.08 -9.53 -3.46
CA VAL A 130 0.48 -9.06 -2.14
C VAL A 130 -0.52 -8.06 -1.58
N ALA A 131 -1.01 -7.11 -2.39
CA ALA A 131 -2.01 -6.14 -1.96
C ALA A 131 -3.31 -6.82 -1.51
N ILE A 132 -3.79 -7.83 -2.26
CA ILE A 132 -4.98 -8.60 -1.91
C ILE A 132 -4.80 -9.33 -0.57
N ILE A 133 -3.68 -10.04 -0.41
CA ILE A 133 -3.37 -10.81 0.80
C ILE A 133 -3.24 -9.88 2.01
N THR A 134 -2.44 -8.83 1.89
CA THR A 134 -2.21 -7.86 2.96
C THR A 134 -3.49 -7.14 3.35
N ASN A 135 -4.34 -6.76 2.39
CA ASN A 135 -5.63 -6.13 2.71
C ASN A 135 -6.62 -7.13 3.33
N GLY A 136 -6.59 -8.41 2.93
CA GLY A 136 -7.33 -9.48 3.62
C GLY A 136 -6.91 -9.63 5.08
N PHE A 137 -5.60 -9.68 5.35
CA PHE A 137 -5.07 -9.66 6.72
C PHE A 137 -5.46 -8.41 7.49
N ARG A 138 -5.42 -7.22 6.86
CA ARG A 138 -5.89 -5.98 7.48
C ARG A 138 -7.34 -6.08 7.92
N ILE A 139 -8.24 -6.61 7.08
CA ILE A 139 -9.67 -6.78 7.43
C ILE A 139 -9.82 -7.69 8.66
N ILE A 140 -9.10 -8.82 8.69
CA ILE A 140 -9.08 -9.76 9.81
C ILE A 140 -8.59 -9.06 11.09
N CYS A 141 -7.44 -8.41 11.03
CA CYS A 141 -6.84 -7.71 12.16
C CYS A 141 -7.73 -6.57 12.66
N ALA A 142 -8.30 -5.78 11.75
CA ALA A 142 -9.17 -4.65 12.10
C ALA A 142 -10.40 -5.14 12.86
N TYR A 143 -11.04 -6.23 12.43
CA TYR A 143 -12.16 -6.82 13.17
C TYR A 143 -11.75 -7.34 14.55
N ARG A 144 -10.64 -8.08 14.64
CA ARG A 144 -10.18 -8.63 15.93
C ARG A 144 -9.82 -7.53 16.92
N ILE A 145 -9.15 -6.48 16.47
CA ILE A 145 -8.73 -5.36 17.31
C ILE A 145 -9.95 -4.49 17.69
N ASP A 146 -10.85 -4.19 16.75
CA ASP A 146 -12.11 -3.49 17.03
C ASP A 146 -12.93 -4.19 18.13
N ARG A 147 -13.00 -5.52 18.11
CA ARG A 147 -13.68 -6.31 19.16
C ARG A 147 -13.06 -6.15 20.55
N ILE A 148 -11.74 -6.01 20.64
CA ILE A 148 -11.03 -5.79 21.90
C ILE A 148 -11.20 -4.32 22.33
N CYS A 149 -10.97 -3.39 21.40
CA CYS A 149 -11.04 -1.96 21.64
C CYS A 149 -12.44 -1.48 22.03
N LYS A 150 -13.52 -2.09 21.53
CA LYS A 150 -14.90 -1.77 21.94
C LYS A 150 -15.17 -1.93 23.44
N VAL A 151 -14.37 -2.75 24.14
CA VAL A 151 -14.49 -2.95 25.60
C VAL A 151 -13.79 -1.83 26.37
N ILE A 152 -12.83 -1.14 25.75
CA ILE A 152 -11.88 -0.25 26.43
C ILE A 152 -12.06 1.21 25.98
N LEU A 153 -12.37 1.42 24.70
CA LEU A 153 -12.40 2.72 24.05
C LEU A 153 -13.82 3.12 23.62
N PRO A 154 -14.18 4.40 23.76
CA PRO A 154 -15.42 4.95 23.21
C PRO A 154 -15.58 4.71 21.71
N ALA A 155 -16.82 4.77 21.23
CA ALA A 155 -17.17 4.55 19.81
C ALA A 155 -16.45 5.54 18.86
N ASP A 156 -16.19 6.76 19.31
CA ASP A 156 -15.55 7.81 18.50
C ASP A 156 -14.11 7.45 18.08
N TYR A 157 -13.43 6.58 18.83
CA TYR A 157 -12.06 6.17 18.54
C TYR A 157 -11.97 4.97 17.57
N GLN A 158 -13.08 4.31 17.23
CA GLN A 158 -13.03 3.08 16.43
C GLN A 158 -12.52 3.33 15.01
N LEU A 159 -12.83 4.49 14.42
CA LEU A 159 -12.28 4.89 13.13
C LEU A 159 -10.75 5.07 13.20
N MET A 160 -10.25 5.71 14.27
CA MET A 160 -8.81 5.88 14.49
C MET A 160 -8.10 4.54 14.65
N VAL A 161 -8.69 3.61 15.42
CA VAL A 161 -8.18 2.24 15.56
C VAL A 161 -8.11 1.54 14.20
N HIS A 162 -9.16 1.63 13.38
CA HIS A 162 -9.18 1.05 12.04
C HIS A 162 -8.05 1.59 11.14
N HIS A 163 -7.79 2.90 11.18
CA HIS A 163 -6.67 3.50 10.45
C HIS A 163 -5.31 3.05 10.99
N ALA A 164 -5.15 3.00 12.31
CA ALA A 164 -3.91 2.55 12.95
C ALA A 164 -3.56 1.10 12.54
N VAL A 165 -4.55 0.20 12.54
CA VAL A 165 -4.35 -1.18 12.05
C VAL A 165 -3.93 -1.19 10.59
N GLY A 166 -4.58 -0.37 9.75
CA GLY A 166 -4.19 -0.22 8.35
C GLY A 166 -2.73 0.19 8.18
N ILE A 167 -2.29 1.23 8.90
CA ILE A 167 -0.92 1.73 8.86
C ILE A 167 0.06 0.62 9.27
N VAL A 168 -0.18 -0.03 10.40
CA VAL A 168 0.71 -1.08 10.92
C VAL A 168 0.84 -2.23 9.93
N VAL A 169 -0.27 -2.75 9.40
CA VAL A 169 -0.27 -3.89 8.47
C VAL A 169 0.42 -3.53 7.15
N PHE A 170 0.07 -2.38 6.56
CA PHE A 170 0.64 -1.96 5.27
C PHE A 170 2.12 -1.60 5.40
N LEU A 171 2.51 -0.83 6.42
CA LEU A 171 3.90 -0.42 6.63
C LEU A 171 4.79 -1.63 6.92
N SER A 172 4.35 -2.55 7.78
CA SER A 172 5.10 -3.78 8.07
C SER A 172 5.33 -4.61 6.80
N THR A 173 4.30 -4.71 5.93
CA THR A 173 4.44 -5.39 4.63
C THR A 173 5.45 -4.69 3.73
N ILE A 174 5.39 -3.36 3.60
CA ILE A 174 6.35 -2.58 2.79
C ILE A 174 7.78 -2.77 3.32
N MET A 175 7.97 -2.72 4.64
CA MET A 175 9.28 -2.91 5.26
C MET A 175 9.83 -4.30 4.98
N LEU A 176 9.01 -5.34 5.16
CA LEU A 176 9.38 -6.72 4.87
C LEU A 176 9.80 -6.89 3.40
N LEU A 177 8.98 -6.41 2.45
CA LEU A 177 9.30 -6.51 1.03
C LEU A 177 10.55 -5.71 0.66
N SER A 178 10.73 -4.51 1.25
CA SER A 178 11.92 -3.69 1.02
C SER A 178 13.18 -4.41 1.47
N PHE A 179 13.15 -5.05 2.65
CA PHE A 179 14.25 -5.87 3.14
C PHE A 179 14.54 -7.05 2.21
N LEU A 180 13.50 -7.77 1.75
CA LEU A 180 13.66 -8.89 0.82
C LEU A 180 14.25 -8.45 -0.52
N PHE A 181 13.82 -7.30 -1.06
CA PHE A 181 14.38 -6.76 -2.28
C PHE A 181 15.85 -6.34 -2.09
N GLU A 182 16.19 -5.66 -1.00
CA GLU A 182 17.56 -5.20 -0.76
C GLU A 182 18.55 -6.35 -0.56
N ARG A 183 18.15 -7.40 0.16
CA ARG A 183 18.99 -8.59 0.34
C ARG A 183 19.35 -9.26 -0.99
N LYS A 184 18.41 -9.30 -1.94
CA LYS A 184 18.64 -9.87 -3.28
C LYS A 184 19.61 -9.00 -4.10
N TYR A 185 19.42 -7.68 -4.10
CA TYR A 185 20.26 -6.75 -4.88
C TYR A 185 21.64 -6.46 -4.25
N SER A 186 21.83 -6.72 -2.96
CA SER A 186 23.16 -6.67 -2.33
C SER A 186 24.03 -7.86 -2.76
N ASN A 187 23.44 -9.05 -2.92
CA ASN A 187 24.17 -10.24 -3.34
C ASN A 187 24.55 -10.21 -4.83
N GLU A 188 23.73 -9.59 -5.69
CA GLU A 188 24.04 -9.44 -7.13
C GLU A 188 25.10 -8.35 -7.44
N ARG A 189 25.54 -7.56 -6.45
CA ARG A 189 26.64 -6.59 -6.62
C ARG A 189 28.01 -7.10 -6.17
N ILE A 190 28.07 -8.33 -5.64
CA ILE A 190 29.30 -8.97 -5.13
C ILE A 190 29.80 -10.08 -6.10
N LEU A 191 29.05 -10.35 -7.17
CA LEU A 191 29.45 -11.21 -8.30
C LEU A 191 29.67 -10.36 -9.55
#